data_AF-A0A1X7HMH9-F1
#
_entry.id   AF-A0A1X7HMH9-F1
#
_cell.length_a   1.000
_cell.length_b   1.000
_cell.length_c   1.000
_cell.angle_alpha   90.00
_cell.angle_beta   90.00
_cell.angle_gamma   90.00
#
_symmetry.space_group_name_H-M   'P 1'
#
loop_
_entity.id
_entity.type
_entity.pdbx_description
1 polymer ?
#
loop_
_entity_poly.entity_id
_entity_poly.type
_entity_poly.pdbx_seq_one_letter_code
_entity_poly.pdbx_strand_id
1 'polypeptide(L)'
;MLAAVLTFGQMQPTALADEASSVTVVESSHELVNGKMQVSFDVRNGGSGTEAGFVVVGYDESGKAIEVVGDSAYLMSNEIETFEVALKSGSKIKDVKVLPAGQAGSQAVLLESGTRTENGSIEVSGAVQNANEGRRVGMMAVGYDASGKAVEVKSAYSYMTSGEVTTYGIKLKAVNLIKSVKVSVIDSTEDAVKLLQTGSRLENGKLIITGSIQNRNEGGRVGVIIVGSNSNGKVVEVNTTTGYLTDKEIANFEAELEAGKAISGVKVFLTGSSQTPKIIAEGRTRINNKLVVTIGVENGTKAQRITVKSTAYDAKGRSLGSETDSMYMLDHETTTLRIDYDSRVSSVKLKYYDEAGREIGAEPIRIKINGQLQSYAQAPIMVNGSVLVPMRPIFESLQASVKWDQKSQTVNSTKGSTKIKLKMGSKQASVNGKGVALDIAPRSVKGTTMVPLRFVAAALGCEVKWDKNEQMVLITTK
;
A
#
# COMPACT_ATOMS: atom_id res chain seq x y z
N MET A 1 18.74 -74.01 -47.27
CA MET A 1 19.38 -74.56 -46.06
C MET A 1 20.89 -74.43 -46.23
N LEU A 2 21.50 -73.38 -45.68
CA LEU A 2 22.72 -73.45 -44.84
C LEU A 2 23.07 -72.03 -44.38
N ALA A 3 23.36 -71.91 -43.09
CA ALA A 3 23.48 -70.68 -42.32
C ALA A 3 24.87 -70.03 -42.44
N ALA A 4 24.91 -68.70 -42.35
CA ALA A 4 26.11 -67.96 -41.97
C ALA A 4 25.92 -67.43 -40.55
N VAL A 5 26.79 -67.88 -39.65
CA VAL A 5 26.86 -67.50 -38.23
C VAL A 5 27.52 -66.14 -38.12
N LEU A 6 26.82 -65.15 -37.56
CA LEU A 6 27.41 -63.88 -37.12
C LEU A 6 27.76 -64.01 -35.63
N THR A 7 29.05 -63.97 -35.33
CA THR A 7 29.56 -63.88 -33.96
C THR A 7 29.36 -62.46 -33.43
N PHE A 8 28.60 -62.32 -32.35
CA PHE A 8 28.51 -61.08 -31.58
C PHE A 8 29.79 -60.88 -30.77
N GLY A 9 30.52 -59.81 -31.06
CA GLY A 9 31.52 -59.29 -30.12
C GLY A 9 30.81 -58.78 -28.88
N GLN A 10 31.35 -59.10 -27.69
CA GLN A 10 30.85 -58.51 -26.45
C GLN A 10 31.05 -56.99 -26.52
N MET A 11 29.95 -56.24 -26.69
CA MET A 11 29.94 -54.83 -26.30
C MET A 11 30.10 -54.81 -24.79
N GLN A 12 31.29 -54.38 -24.36
CA GLN A 12 31.48 -53.83 -23.03
C GLN A 12 30.41 -52.74 -22.85
N PRO A 13 29.61 -52.76 -21.77
CA PRO A 13 28.70 -51.66 -21.50
C PRO A 13 29.57 -50.42 -21.31
N THR A 14 29.60 -49.56 -22.32
CA THR A 14 30.01 -48.17 -22.13
C THR A 14 29.10 -47.67 -21.02
N ALA A 15 29.71 -47.27 -19.91
CA ALA A 15 28.99 -46.75 -18.76
C ALA A 15 27.90 -45.80 -19.26
N LEU A 16 26.65 -46.10 -18.89
CA LEU A 16 25.57 -45.11 -18.95
C LEU A 16 26.10 -43.93 -18.14
N ALA A 17 26.58 -42.91 -18.84
CA ALA A 17 26.74 -41.60 -18.25
C ALA A 17 25.35 -41.27 -17.68
N ASP A 18 25.30 -40.86 -16.42
CA ASP A 18 24.11 -40.26 -15.83
C ASP A 18 23.54 -39.24 -16.83
N GLU A 19 22.45 -39.57 -17.52
CA GLU A 19 21.68 -38.59 -18.28
C GLU A 19 21.00 -37.68 -17.25
N ALA A 20 21.76 -36.70 -16.78
CA ALA A 20 21.23 -35.59 -16.03
C ALA A 20 20.13 -34.95 -16.88
N SER A 21 18.92 -34.98 -16.32
CA SER A 21 17.71 -34.25 -16.74
C SER A 21 18.02 -32.97 -17.51
N SER A 22 18.10 -33.05 -18.84
CA SER A 22 18.37 -31.89 -19.68
C SER A 22 17.35 -31.81 -20.80
N VAL A 23 16.46 -30.84 -20.65
CA VAL A 23 15.66 -30.32 -21.76
C VAL A 23 16.64 -29.66 -22.72
N THR A 24 16.62 -30.06 -23.99
CA THR A 24 17.55 -29.56 -25.02
C THR A 24 16.79 -29.13 -26.27
N VAL A 25 17.33 -28.12 -26.96
CA VAL A 25 16.86 -27.72 -28.29
C VAL A 25 17.76 -28.42 -29.31
N VAL A 26 17.17 -29.20 -30.21
CA VAL A 26 17.94 -30.09 -31.12
C VAL A 26 18.18 -29.42 -32.46
N GLU A 27 17.11 -28.93 -33.10
CA GLU A 27 17.16 -28.21 -34.37
C GLU A 27 16.29 -26.97 -34.27
N SER A 28 16.66 -25.90 -34.99
CA SER A 28 15.82 -24.73 -35.14
C SER A 28 15.96 -24.13 -36.54
N SER A 29 14.85 -23.67 -37.08
CA SER A 29 14.76 -22.96 -38.36
C SER A 29 13.84 -21.77 -38.22
N HIS A 30 13.97 -20.78 -39.11
CA HIS A 30 13.09 -19.62 -39.10
C HIS A 30 12.91 -19.04 -40.50
N GLU A 31 11.72 -18.48 -40.74
CA GLU A 31 11.38 -17.80 -41.99
C GLU A 31 10.36 -16.67 -41.77
N LEU A 32 10.30 -15.74 -42.71
CA LEU A 32 9.35 -14.63 -42.68
C LEU A 32 8.05 -15.04 -43.38
N VAL A 33 6.97 -15.19 -42.63
CA VAL A 33 5.65 -15.60 -43.14
C VAL A 33 4.59 -14.62 -42.68
N ASN A 34 3.83 -14.06 -43.63
CA ASN A 34 2.75 -13.10 -43.37
C ASN A 34 3.18 -11.92 -42.45
N GLY A 35 4.41 -11.43 -42.63
CA GLY A 35 4.97 -10.31 -41.86
C GLY A 35 5.40 -10.65 -40.43
N LYS A 36 5.36 -11.92 -40.02
CA LYS A 36 5.89 -12.40 -38.73
C LYS A 36 7.10 -13.31 -38.97
N MET A 37 8.03 -13.34 -38.03
CA MET A 37 9.12 -14.30 -38.06
C MET A 37 8.60 -15.60 -37.43
N GLN A 38 8.39 -16.61 -38.25
CA GLN A 38 8.02 -17.95 -37.78
C GLN A 38 9.30 -18.70 -37.45
N VAL A 39 9.32 -19.33 -36.28
CA VAL A 39 10.45 -20.09 -35.76
C VAL A 39 9.94 -21.48 -35.42
N SER A 40 10.53 -22.51 -36.03
CA SER A 40 10.20 -23.92 -35.78
C SER A 40 11.41 -24.63 -35.19
N PHE A 41 11.22 -25.38 -34.11
CA PHE A 41 12.30 -26.05 -33.41
C PHE A 41 11.81 -27.27 -32.62
N ASP A 42 12.72 -28.21 -32.40
CA ASP A 42 12.45 -29.42 -31.64
C ASP A 42 13.03 -29.33 -30.24
N VAL A 43 12.19 -29.63 -29.24
CA VAL A 43 12.60 -29.75 -27.83
C VAL A 43 12.57 -31.22 -27.44
N ARG A 44 13.69 -31.72 -26.90
CA ARG A 44 13.85 -33.09 -26.41
C ARG A 44 13.97 -33.11 -24.91
N ASN A 45 13.25 -34.03 -24.25
CA ASN A 45 13.46 -34.37 -22.84
C ASN A 45 14.25 -35.69 -22.72
N GLY A 46 15.54 -35.62 -22.37
CA GLY A 46 16.35 -36.83 -22.11
C GLY A 46 16.12 -37.46 -20.72
N GLY A 47 15.42 -36.77 -19.82
CA GLY A 47 15.26 -37.17 -18.41
C GLY A 47 13.95 -37.87 -18.09
N SER A 48 13.52 -37.78 -16.83
CA SER A 48 12.16 -38.14 -16.41
C SER A 48 11.13 -37.12 -16.92
N GLY A 49 9.84 -37.47 -16.88
CA GLY A 49 8.76 -36.56 -17.23
C GLY A 49 8.89 -35.21 -16.52
N THR A 50 8.87 -34.10 -17.26
CA THR A 50 9.11 -32.77 -16.73
C THR A 50 8.46 -31.68 -17.58
N GLU A 51 8.31 -30.50 -17.00
CA GLU A 51 7.89 -29.30 -17.72
C GLU A 51 9.09 -28.77 -18.53
N ALA A 52 9.04 -28.97 -19.84
CA ALA A 52 10.09 -28.59 -20.78
C ALA A 52 9.85 -27.17 -21.29
N GLY A 53 10.42 -26.19 -20.59
CA GLY A 53 10.35 -24.80 -20.98
C GLY A 53 11.38 -24.41 -22.05
N PHE A 54 11.07 -23.36 -22.82
CA PHE A 54 11.98 -22.76 -23.78
C PHE A 54 11.72 -21.26 -23.95
N VAL A 55 12.67 -20.58 -24.58
CA VAL A 55 12.60 -19.16 -24.92
C VAL A 55 13.10 -18.93 -26.33
N VAL A 56 12.29 -18.22 -27.12
CA VAL A 56 12.64 -17.72 -28.45
C VAL A 56 12.89 -16.21 -28.36
N VAL A 57 14.08 -15.79 -28.79
CA VAL A 57 14.54 -14.40 -28.73
C VAL A 57 14.81 -13.91 -30.15
N GLY A 58 14.12 -12.84 -30.55
CA GLY A 58 14.39 -12.11 -31.78
C GLY A 58 15.29 -10.90 -31.52
N TYR A 59 16.41 -10.81 -32.24
CA TYR A 59 17.37 -9.72 -32.17
C TYR A 59 17.29 -8.81 -33.40
N ASP A 60 17.55 -7.52 -33.21
CA ASP A 60 17.74 -6.59 -34.33
C ASP A 60 19.17 -6.65 -34.90
N GLU A 61 19.46 -5.81 -35.90
CA GLU A 61 20.76 -5.74 -36.58
C GLU A 61 21.92 -5.37 -35.64
N SER A 62 21.64 -4.71 -34.51
CA SER A 62 22.64 -4.36 -33.51
C SER A 62 22.91 -5.48 -32.50
N GLY A 63 22.20 -6.61 -32.61
CA GLY A 63 22.24 -7.70 -31.64
C GLY A 63 21.45 -7.41 -30.37
N LYS A 64 20.54 -6.42 -30.38
CA LYS A 64 19.68 -6.11 -29.25
C LYS A 64 18.40 -6.96 -29.31
N ALA A 65 18.03 -7.59 -28.20
CA ALA A 65 16.75 -8.31 -28.10
C ALA A 65 15.56 -7.34 -28.21
N ILE A 66 14.66 -7.60 -29.17
CA ILE A 66 13.49 -6.75 -29.48
C ILE A 66 12.15 -7.46 -29.28
N GLU A 67 12.16 -8.78 -29.19
CA GLU A 67 10.99 -9.59 -28.87
C GLU A 67 11.42 -10.91 -28.24
N VAL A 68 10.72 -11.30 -27.17
CA VAL A 68 10.96 -12.54 -26.43
C VAL A 68 9.63 -13.24 -26.25
N VAL A 69 9.61 -14.53 -26.56
CA VAL A 69 8.46 -15.43 -26.32
C VAL A 69 9.00 -16.66 -25.61
N GLY A 70 8.48 -16.94 -24.43
CA GLY A 70 8.70 -18.19 -23.71
C GLY A 70 7.39 -18.94 -23.51
N ASP A 71 7.50 -20.26 -23.52
CA ASP A 71 6.40 -21.20 -23.33
C ASP A 71 6.97 -22.52 -22.78
N SER A 72 6.10 -23.41 -22.33
CA SER A 72 6.49 -24.74 -21.86
C SER A 72 5.43 -25.79 -22.17
N ALA A 73 5.87 -27.05 -22.25
CA ALA A 73 4.97 -28.19 -22.32
C ALA A 73 5.51 -29.33 -21.46
N TYR A 74 4.61 -30.16 -20.96
CA TYR A 74 4.99 -31.35 -20.22
C TYR A 74 5.44 -32.45 -21.20
N LEU A 75 6.71 -32.85 -21.12
CA LEU A 75 7.30 -33.90 -21.96
C LEU A 75 7.64 -35.13 -21.13
N MET A 76 7.24 -36.31 -21.62
CA MET A 76 7.62 -37.60 -21.09
C MET A 76 9.10 -37.90 -21.35
N SER A 77 9.61 -38.95 -20.70
CA SER A 77 11.01 -39.37 -20.88
C SER A 77 11.29 -39.78 -22.32
N ASN A 78 12.35 -39.22 -22.89
CA ASN A 78 12.78 -39.40 -24.28
C ASN A 78 11.79 -38.91 -25.34
N GLU A 79 10.83 -38.06 -24.96
CA GLU A 79 9.92 -37.41 -25.89
C GLU A 79 10.61 -36.25 -26.63
N ILE A 80 10.22 -36.06 -27.89
CA ILE A 80 10.59 -34.93 -28.73
C ILE A 80 9.30 -34.30 -29.22
N GLU A 81 9.15 -33.00 -29.01
CA GLU A 81 8.02 -32.22 -29.50
C GLU A 81 8.52 -31.04 -30.35
N THR A 82 7.82 -30.80 -31.46
CA THR A 82 8.09 -29.69 -32.36
C THR A 82 7.22 -28.50 -31.99
N PHE A 83 7.84 -27.34 -31.80
CA PHE A 83 7.17 -26.09 -31.47
C PHE A 83 7.25 -25.09 -32.62
N GLU A 84 6.21 -24.29 -32.76
CA GLU A 84 6.16 -23.16 -33.69
C GLU A 84 5.84 -21.87 -32.96
N VAL A 85 6.73 -20.88 -33.06
CA VAL A 85 6.57 -19.57 -32.43
C VAL A 85 6.58 -18.49 -33.50
N ALA A 86 5.59 -17.60 -33.47
CA ALA A 86 5.50 -16.46 -34.38
C ALA A 86 5.84 -15.14 -33.67
N LEU A 87 6.99 -14.56 -33.99
CA LEU A 87 7.43 -13.27 -33.47
C LEU A 87 6.82 -12.13 -34.30
N LYS A 88 6.14 -11.21 -33.63
CA LYS A 88 5.35 -10.12 -34.24
C LYS A 88 6.21 -9.04 -34.90
N SER A 89 7.48 -8.94 -34.52
CA SER A 89 8.42 -7.94 -35.04
C SER A 89 8.87 -8.26 -36.47
N GLY A 90 8.64 -9.49 -36.95
CA GLY A 90 8.76 -9.84 -38.37
C GLY A 90 10.12 -9.49 -38.94
N SER A 91 10.13 -8.74 -40.06
CA SER A 91 11.33 -8.35 -40.80
C SER A 91 12.30 -7.44 -40.03
N LYS A 92 11.89 -6.91 -38.87
CA LYS A 92 12.77 -6.17 -37.95
C LYS A 92 13.76 -7.10 -37.23
N ILE A 93 13.45 -8.39 -37.14
CA ILE A 93 14.33 -9.41 -36.57
C ILE A 93 15.37 -9.82 -37.60
N LYS A 94 16.64 -9.83 -37.20
CA LYS A 94 17.81 -10.18 -38.01
C LYS A 94 18.52 -11.44 -37.53
N ASP A 95 18.34 -11.81 -36.27
CA ASP A 95 18.84 -13.06 -35.71
C ASP A 95 17.81 -13.62 -34.73
N VAL A 96 17.75 -14.95 -34.62
CA VAL A 96 16.84 -15.68 -33.74
C VAL A 96 17.64 -16.67 -32.93
N LYS A 97 17.41 -16.72 -31.62
CA LYS A 97 17.92 -17.78 -30.75
C LYS A 97 16.79 -18.49 -30.03
N VAL A 98 16.90 -19.80 -29.95
CA VAL A 98 16.04 -20.65 -29.13
C VAL A 98 16.89 -21.22 -28.00
N LEU A 99 16.45 -21.01 -26.76
CA LEU A 99 17.16 -21.40 -25.55
C LEU A 99 16.25 -22.32 -24.73
N PRO A 100 16.73 -23.50 -24.28
CA PRO A 100 15.97 -24.29 -23.33
C PRO A 100 15.92 -23.55 -21.98
N ALA A 101 14.78 -23.63 -21.29
CA ALA A 101 14.70 -23.23 -19.90
C ALA A 101 15.41 -24.29 -19.05
N GLY A 102 16.33 -23.85 -18.19
CA GLY A 102 16.98 -24.74 -17.23
C GLY A 102 16.00 -25.26 -16.18
N GLN A 103 16.49 -26.02 -15.21
CA GLN A 103 15.69 -26.31 -14.02
C GLN A 103 15.52 -25.04 -13.19
N ALA A 104 14.27 -24.72 -12.85
CA ALA A 104 13.99 -23.63 -11.94
C ALA A 104 14.49 -23.97 -10.52
N GLY A 105 15.13 -22.99 -9.88
CA GLY A 105 15.52 -23.09 -8.48
C GLY A 105 14.32 -22.93 -7.53
N SER A 106 14.56 -22.39 -6.34
CA SER A 106 13.50 -22.08 -5.37
C SER A 106 12.74 -20.78 -5.66
N GLN A 107 13.21 -19.98 -6.63
CA GLN A 107 12.65 -18.69 -7.00
C GLN A 107 12.38 -18.64 -8.49
N ALA A 108 11.40 -17.82 -8.87
CA ALA A 108 11.11 -17.56 -10.27
C ALA A 108 12.26 -16.77 -10.92
N VAL A 109 12.51 -17.03 -12.20
CA VAL A 109 13.67 -16.51 -12.94
C VAL A 109 13.22 -15.84 -14.23
N LEU A 110 13.78 -14.66 -14.51
CA LEU A 110 13.66 -14.02 -15.82
C LEU A 110 14.70 -14.70 -16.72
N LEU A 111 14.23 -15.43 -17.73
CA LEU A 111 15.09 -16.14 -18.66
C LEU A 111 15.70 -15.18 -19.68
N GLU A 112 14.86 -14.30 -20.26
CA GLU A 112 15.31 -13.26 -21.17
C GLU A 112 14.28 -12.12 -21.24
N SER A 113 14.72 -10.93 -21.68
CA SER A 113 13.82 -9.82 -21.99
C SER A 113 14.26 -9.03 -23.22
N GLY A 114 13.30 -8.47 -23.93
CA GLY A 114 13.49 -7.68 -25.14
C GLY A 114 12.70 -6.39 -25.08
N THR A 115 13.21 -5.36 -25.75
CA THR A 115 12.51 -4.07 -25.85
C THR A 115 12.56 -3.51 -27.26
N ARG A 116 11.40 -3.07 -27.75
CA ARG A 116 11.29 -2.33 -29.00
C ARG A 116 10.41 -1.12 -28.84
N THR A 117 10.67 -0.10 -29.65
CA THR A 117 9.78 1.06 -29.74
C THR A 117 8.85 0.90 -30.93
N GLU A 118 7.55 1.00 -30.69
CA GLU A 118 6.52 0.82 -31.70
C GLU A 118 5.27 1.63 -31.31
N ASN A 119 4.65 2.29 -32.29
CA ASN A 119 3.38 3.02 -32.12
C ASN A 119 3.36 4.00 -30.94
N GLY A 120 4.44 4.76 -30.74
CA GLY A 120 4.52 5.76 -29.66
C GLY A 120 4.70 5.17 -28.26
N SER A 121 5.14 3.93 -28.15
CA SER A 121 5.36 3.23 -26.89
C SER A 121 6.60 2.34 -26.93
N ILE A 122 7.12 1.99 -25.76
CA ILE A 122 8.12 0.94 -25.62
C ILE A 122 7.38 -0.34 -25.25
N GLU A 123 7.42 -1.31 -26.15
CA GLU A 123 6.92 -2.67 -25.92
C GLU A 123 8.05 -3.47 -25.28
N VAL A 124 7.78 -4.01 -24.10
CA VAL A 124 8.70 -4.84 -23.30
C VAL A 124 8.13 -6.24 -23.28
N SER A 125 8.91 -7.21 -23.73
CA SER A 125 8.56 -8.64 -23.68
C SER A 125 9.58 -9.39 -22.84
N GLY A 126 9.15 -10.38 -22.08
CA GLY A 126 10.08 -11.25 -21.35
C GLY A 126 9.49 -12.61 -21.09
N ALA A 127 10.37 -13.60 -20.98
CA ALA A 127 10.03 -14.96 -20.59
C ALA A 127 10.42 -15.18 -19.14
N VAL A 128 9.47 -15.59 -18.32
CA VAL A 128 9.70 -15.87 -16.89
C VAL A 128 9.39 -17.34 -16.65
N GLN A 129 10.25 -18.02 -15.90
CA GLN A 129 10.04 -19.38 -15.43
C GLN A 129 9.67 -19.36 -13.95
N ASN A 130 8.66 -20.13 -13.56
CA ASN A 130 8.29 -20.29 -12.16
C ASN A 130 9.11 -21.40 -11.48
N ALA A 131 9.28 -21.28 -10.17
CA ALA A 131 9.93 -22.25 -9.29
C ALA A 131 9.09 -23.52 -9.08
N ASN A 132 9.53 -24.37 -8.14
CA ASN A 132 8.94 -25.69 -7.86
C ASN A 132 7.59 -25.68 -7.10
N GLU A 133 6.76 -24.65 -7.24
CA GLU A 133 5.42 -24.59 -6.64
C GLU A 133 4.47 -23.68 -7.45
N GLY A 134 3.18 -23.99 -7.47
CA GLY A 134 2.19 -23.16 -8.17
C GLY A 134 1.89 -21.86 -7.44
N ARG A 135 2.08 -20.71 -8.10
CA ARG A 135 1.91 -19.38 -7.49
C ARG A 135 1.79 -18.27 -8.54
N ARG A 136 1.47 -17.05 -8.08
CA ARG A 136 1.46 -15.88 -8.97
C ARG A 136 2.88 -15.33 -9.12
N VAL A 137 3.33 -15.28 -10.36
CA VAL A 137 4.63 -14.77 -10.76
C VAL A 137 4.42 -13.81 -11.91
N GLY A 138 5.34 -12.89 -12.11
CA GLY A 138 5.25 -11.97 -13.22
C GLY A 138 6.55 -11.26 -13.52
N MET A 139 6.39 -10.17 -14.25
CA MET A 139 7.46 -9.31 -14.71
C MET A 139 7.12 -7.86 -14.36
N MET A 140 8.13 -7.09 -13.96
CA MET A 140 8.09 -5.65 -13.83
C MET A 140 8.97 -5.02 -14.89
N ALA A 141 8.49 -3.98 -15.55
CA ALA A 141 9.28 -3.11 -16.39
C ALA A 141 9.36 -1.71 -15.76
N VAL A 142 10.59 -1.20 -15.62
CA VAL A 142 10.86 0.14 -15.11
C VAL A 142 11.60 0.92 -16.17
N GLY A 143 10.97 1.97 -16.69
CA GLY A 143 11.61 2.94 -17.56
C GLY A 143 12.35 4.00 -16.75
N TYR A 144 13.59 4.28 -17.11
CA TYR A 144 14.44 5.31 -16.49
C TYR A 144 14.77 6.41 -17.48
N ASP A 145 14.86 7.66 -17.00
CA ASP A 145 15.37 8.77 -17.80
C ASP A 145 16.92 8.81 -17.85
N ALA A 146 17.47 9.82 -18.52
CA ALA A 146 18.91 10.01 -18.67
C ALA A 146 19.67 10.19 -17.33
N SER A 147 18.97 10.59 -16.26
CA SER A 147 19.55 10.76 -14.92
C SER A 147 19.52 9.48 -14.09
N GLY A 148 18.92 8.41 -14.60
CA GLY A 148 18.68 7.18 -13.85
C GLY A 148 17.47 7.27 -12.91
N LYS A 149 16.60 8.27 -13.07
CA LYS A 149 15.34 8.36 -12.31
C LYS A 149 14.26 7.52 -12.99
N ALA A 150 13.54 6.71 -12.21
CA ALA A 150 12.38 5.96 -12.71
C ALA A 150 11.24 6.91 -13.12
N VAL A 151 10.73 6.74 -14.35
CA VAL A 151 9.68 7.61 -14.94
C VAL A 151 8.35 6.90 -15.15
N GLU A 152 8.38 5.61 -15.40
CA GLU A 152 7.19 4.77 -15.57
C GLU A 152 7.48 3.36 -15.07
N VAL A 153 6.53 2.80 -14.32
CA VAL A 153 6.60 1.46 -13.75
C VAL A 153 5.31 0.75 -14.09
N LYS A 154 5.44 -0.46 -14.64
CA LYS A 154 4.32 -1.37 -14.87
C LYS A 154 4.73 -2.80 -14.61
N SER A 155 3.75 -3.62 -14.25
CA SER A 155 3.88 -5.05 -14.09
C SER A 155 2.80 -5.82 -14.85
N ALA A 156 3.11 -7.08 -15.16
CA ALA A 156 2.17 -8.08 -15.62
C ALA A 156 2.48 -9.38 -14.89
N TYR A 157 1.46 -10.17 -14.58
CA TYR A 157 1.61 -11.41 -13.82
C TYR A 157 0.44 -12.36 -14.14
N SER A 158 0.66 -13.64 -13.91
CA SER A 158 -0.38 -14.67 -13.93
C SER A 158 -0.08 -15.73 -12.87
N TYR A 159 -1.04 -16.62 -12.65
CA TYR A 159 -0.75 -17.85 -11.93
C TYR A 159 0.06 -18.77 -12.85
N MET A 160 1.15 -19.34 -12.34
CA MET A 160 2.02 -20.27 -13.04
C MET A 160 2.15 -21.54 -12.19
N THR A 161 2.14 -22.69 -12.84
CA THR A 161 2.43 -24.00 -12.25
C THR A 161 3.94 -24.21 -12.09
N SER A 162 4.32 -25.32 -11.47
CA SER A 162 5.73 -25.61 -11.16
C SER A 162 6.54 -25.82 -12.44
N GLY A 163 7.62 -25.05 -12.63
CA GLY A 163 8.51 -25.17 -13.79
C GLY A 163 7.99 -24.51 -15.08
N GLU A 164 6.74 -24.05 -15.09
CA GLU A 164 6.10 -23.39 -16.24
C GLU A 164 6.89 -22.16 -16.70
N VAL A 165 6.97 -21.96 -18.02
CA VAL A 165 7.54 -20.75 -18.63
C VAL A 165 6.42 -19.97 -19.31
N THR A 166 6.32 -18.68 -19.01
CA THR A 166 5.28 -17.82 -19.57
C THR A 166 5.87 -16.53 -20.15
N THR A 167 5.29 -16.08 -21.26
CA THR A 167 5.58 -14.77 -21.85
C THR A 167 4.77 -13.65 -21.19
N TYR A 168 5.45 -12.58 -20.79
CA TYR A 168 4.82 -11.34 -20.35
C TYR A 168 5.10 -10.20 -21.33
N GLY A 169 4.06 -9.41 -21.63
CA GLY A 169 4.14 -8.19 -22.41
C GLY A 169 3.74 -6.97 -21.59
N ILE A 170 4.58 -5.94 -21.55
CA ILE A 170 4.34 -4.69 -20.82
C ILE A 170 4.57 -3.51 -21.77
N LYS A 171 3.61 -2.58 -21.79
CA LYS A 171 3.64 -1.39 -22.64
C LYS A 171 3.92 -0.13 -21.82
N LEU A 172 5.08 0.49 -22.02
CA LEU A 172 5.44 1.79 -21.43
C LEU A 172 5.07 2.93 -22.39
N LYS A 173 4.34 3.94 -21.89
CA LYS A 173 3.80 5.06 -22.67
C LYS A 173 4.73 6.27 -22.71
N ALA A 174 5.60 6.45 -21.72
CA ALA A 174 6.51 7.59 -21.59
C ALA A 174 7.74 7.50 -22.51
N VAL A 175 7.57 7.04 -23.76
CA VAL A 175 8.65 6.70 -24.71
C VAL A 175 9.68 7.83 -24.88
N ASN A 176 9.23 9.09 -24.90
CA ASN A 176 10.10 10.24 -25.13
C ASN A 176 11.03 10.55 -23.93
N LEU A 177 10.65 10.09 -22.72
CA LEU A 177 11.40 10.33 -21.48
C LEU A 177 12.33 9.17 -21.14
N ILE A 178 11.96 7.94 -21.51
CA ILE A 178 12.70 6.73 -21.17
C ILE A 178 13.97 6.63 -22.03
N LYS A 179 15.11 6.39 -21.38
CA LYS A 179 16.43 6.15 -21.99
C LYS A 179 16.92 4.73 -21.77
N SER A 180 16.51 4.08 -20.69
CA SER A 180 16.77 2.66 -20.44
C SER A 180 15.57 2.01 -19.78
N VAL A 181 15.42 0.70 -19.97
CA VAL A 181 14.40 -0.12 -19.32
C VAL A 181 15.11 -1.20 -18.52
N LYS A 182 14.73 -1.36 -17.25
CA LYS A 182 15.12 -2.52 -16.45
C LYS A 182 13.91 -3.44 -16.31
N VAL A 183 14.14 -4.72 -16.51
CA VAL A 183 13.15 -5.78 -16.33
C VAL A 183 13.53 -6.63 -15.12
N SER A 184 12.57 -6.99 -14.29
CA SER A 184 12.78 -7.87 -13.15
C SER A 184 11.58 -8.81 -12.96
N VAL A 185 11.82 -9.97 -12.35
CA VAL A 185 10.74 -10.85 -11.92
C VAL A 185 9.98 -10.20 -10.76
N ILE A 186 8.67 -10.42 -10.70
CA ILE A 186 7.87 -10.21 -9.49
C ILE A 186 7.38 -11.57 -9.03
N ASP A 187 7.52 -11.82 -7.73
CA ASP A 187 7.12 -13.06 -7.09
C ASP A 187 6.25 -12.72 -5.89
N SER A 188 5.01 -13.21 -5.87
CA SER A 188 4.02 -12.86 -4.85
C SER A 188 4.14 -13.73 -3.58
N THR A 189 5.34 -14.17 -3.21
CA THR A 189 5.58 -15.08 -2.07
C THR A 189 5.49 -14.38 -0.71
N GLU A 190 5.59 -13.06 -0.67
CA GLU A 190 5.55 -12.29 0.57
C GLU A 190 4.12 -12.04 1.08
N ASP A 191 3.91 -12.30 2.38
CA ASP A 191 2.63 -12.18 3.09
C ASP A 191 2.30 -10.73 3.52
N ALA A 192 2.76 -9.73 2.77
CA ALA A 192 2.62 -8.31 3.14
C ALA A 192 2.17 -7.46 1.96
N VAL A 193 1.35 -6.44 2.26
CA VAL A 193 1.10 -5.37 1.30
C VAL A 193 2.41 -4.63 1.07
N LYS A 194 2.92 -4.66 -0.17
CA LYS A 194 4.25 -4.15 -0.50
C LYS A 194 4.21 -3.19 -1.67
N LEU A 195 5.01 -2.13 -1.57
CA LEU A 195 5.30 -1.25 -2.68
C LEU A 195 6.53 -1.81 -3.39
N LEU A 196 6.35 -2.30 -4.61
CA LEU A 196 7.43 -2.95 -5.36
C LEU A 196 8.38 -1.91 -5.95
N GLN A 197 7.82 -0.93 -6.66
CA GLN A 197 8.57 0.16 -7.28
C GLN A 197 7.65 1.34 -7.60
N THR A 198 8.23 2.53 -7.66
CA THR A 198 7.55 3.74 -8.17
C THR A 198 8.39 4.46 -9.21
N GLY A 199 7.70 5.19 -10.08
CA GLY A 199 8.27 6.09 -11.07
C GLY A 199 7.46 7.38 -11.10
N SER A 200 8.11 8.47 -11.53
CA SER A 200 7.44 9.76 -11.66
C SER A 200 7.93 10.57 -12.84
N ARG A 201 6.99 11.22 -13.53
CA ARG A 201 7.27 12.07 -14.68
C ARG A 201 6.34 13.27 -14.70
N LEU A 202 6.81 14.38 -15.27
CA LEU A 202 5.96 15.53 -15.54
C LEU A 202 5.33 15.35 -16.92
N GLU A 203 4.01 15.48 -17.02
CA GLU A 203 3.26 15.33 -18.26
C GLU A 203 2.11 16.35 -18.26
N ASN A 204 2.02 17.18 -19.31
CA ASN A 204 0.98 18.21 -19.46
C ASN A 204 0.82 19.14 -18.23
N GLY A 205 1.93 19.45 -17.55
CA GLY A 205 1.95 20.31 -16.37
C GLY A 205 1.59 19.60 -15.06
N LYS A 206 1.13 18.34 -15.10
CA LYS A 206 0.85 17.50 -13.94
C LYS A 206 2.02 16.57 -13.63
N LEU A 207 2.13 16.14 -12.37
CA LEU A 207 3.08 15.12 -11.97
C LEU A 207 2.38 13.77 -11.95
N ILE A 208 2.76 12.88 -12.86
CA ILE A 208 2.23 11.52 -12.96
C ILE A 208 3.13 10.61 -12.13
N ILE A 209 2.50 9.85 -11.22
CA ILE A 209 3.16 8.83 -10.40
C ILE A 209 2.60 7.47 -10.82
N THR A 210 3.48 6.56 -11.19
CA THR A 210 3.13 5.17 -11.50
C THR A 210 3.86 4.23 -10.54
N GLY A 211 3.28 3.09 -10.24
CA GLY A 211 3.96 2.07 -9.47
C GLY A 211 3.24 0.73 -9.52
N SER A 212 3.87 -0.26 -8.91
CA SER A 212 3.28 -1.58 -8.72
C SER A 212 3.27 -1.91 -7.23
N ILE A 213 2.16 -2.47 -6.77
CA ILE A 213 1.99 -2.97 -5.41
C ILE A 213 1.63 -4.45 -5.45
N GLN A 214 1.85 -5.12 -4.33
CA GLN A 214 1.44 -6.49 -4.08
C GLN A 214 0.53 -6.51 -2.85
N ASN A 215 -0.53 -7.33 -2.88
CA ASN A 215 -1.44 -7.55 -1.76
C ASN A 215 -1.03 -8.75 -0.87
N ARG A 216 -1.54 -8.74 0.37
CA ARG A 216 -1.45 -9.77 1.42
C ARG A 216 -2.23 -11.06 1.09
N ASN A 217 -2.01 -12.09 1.92
CA ASN A 217 -2.71 -13.38 2.06
C ASN A 217 -4.25 -13.37 2.17
N GLU A 218 -4.89 -12.20 2.28
CA GLU A 218 -6.35 -12.09 2.36
C GLU A 218 -6.81 -11.03 1.37
N GLY A 219 -7.79 -11.39 0.53
CA GLY A 219 -8.42 -10.45 -0.38
C GLY A 219 -9.04 -9.29 0.39
N GLY A 220 -8.85 -8.06 -0.10
CA GLY A 220 -9.28 -6.88 0.61
C GLY A 220 -9.03 -5.59 -0.16
N ARG A 221 -9.50 -4.48 0.41
CA ARG A 221 -9.22 -3.15 -0.14
C ARG A 221 -7.81 -2.75 0.24
N VAL A 222 -6.97 -2.57 -0.78
CA VAL A 222 -5.65 -1.97 -0.64
C VAL A 222 -5.70 -0.63 -1.33
N GLY A 223 -5.33 0.42 -0.62
CA GLY A 223 -5.20 1.77 -1.16
C GLY A 223 -3.73 2.18 -1.29
N VAL A 224 -3.49 3.17 -2.13
CA VAL A 224 -2.23 3.89 -2.24
C VAL A 224 -2.53 5.37 -2.08
N ILE A 225 -1.83 6.03 -1.15
CA ILE A 225 -1.90 7.47 -0.94
C ILE A 225 -0.58 8.09 -1.37
N ILE A 226 -0.65 8.95 -2.38
CA ILE A 226 0.49 9.68 -2.94
C ILE A 226 0.49 11.08 -2.33
N VAL A 227 1.62 11.45 -1.72
CA VAL A 227 1.81 12.72 -1.02
C VAL A 227 2.90 13.52 -1.71
N GLY A 228 2.50 14.57 -2.42
CA GLY A 228 3.38 15.54 -3.05
C GLY A 228 3.75 16.66 -2.08
N SER A 229 5.05 16.96 -1.96
CA SER A 229 5.61 18.03 -1.12
C SER A 229 6.51 18.95 -1.92
N ASN A 230 6.61 20.21 -1.49
CA ASN A 230 7.55 21.18 -2.07
C ASN A 230 8.96 21.04 -1.48
N SER A 231 9.88 21.91 -1.90
CA SER A 231 11.30 21.85 -1.52
C SER A 231 11.55 22.03 -0.02
N ASN A 232 10.59 22.61 0.69
CA ASN A 232 10.65 22.84 2.13
C ASN A 232 9.99 21.69 2.92
N GLY A 233 9.60 20.61 2.26
CA GLY A 233 8.93 19.45 2.87
C GLY A 233 7.46 19.70 3.23
N LYS A 234 6.87 20.82 2.82
CA LYS A 234 5.44 21.08 3.05
C LYS A 234 4.62 20.32 2.03
N VAL A 235 3.62 19.56 2.51
CA VAL A 235 2.68 18.85 1.65
C VAL A 235 1.82 19.85 0.87
N VAL A 236 1.84 19.71 -0.46
CA VAL A 236 1.10 20.57 -1.39
C VAL A 236 -0.14 19.88 -1.93
N GLU A 237 -0.08 18.58 -2.16
CA GLU A 237 -1.17 17.82 -2.73
C GLU A 237 -1.11 16.36 -2.28
N VAL A 238 -2.29 15.77 -2.10
CA VAL A 238 -2.50 14.35 -1.84
C VAL A 238 -3.47 13.82 -2.88
N ASN A 239 -3.18 12.65 -3.42
CA ASN A 239 -4.11 11.90 -4.26
C ASN A 239 -4.06 10.42 -3.87
N THR A 240 -5.12 9.69 -4.15
CA THR A 240 -5.29 8.29 -3.76
C THR A 240 -5.68 7.44 -4.95
N THR A 241 -5.29 6.18 -4.91
CA THR A 241 -5.63 5.19 -5.92
C THR A 241 -5.67 3.79 -5.28
N THR A 242 -5.93 2.79 -6.11
CA THR A 242 -6.13 1.35 -5.83
C THR A 242 -7.43 0.98 -5.12
N GLY A 243 -7.78 -0.30 -5.19
CA GLY A 243 -9.13 -0.82 -4.95
C GLY A 243 -9.12 -2.19 -4.28
N TYR A 244 -10.05 -3.04 -4.70
CA TYR A 244 -10.12 -4.40 -4.16
C TYR A 244 -9.08 -5.28 -4.86
N LEU A 245 -8.20 -5.90 -4.09
CA LEU A 245 -7.21 -6.86 -4.56
C LEU A 245 -7.50 -8.22 -3.94
N THR A 246 -7.43 -9.28 -4.74
CA THR A 246 -7.47 -10.65 -4.27
C THR A 246 -6.18 -11.01 -3.52
N ASP A 247 -6.18 -12.17 -2.88
CA ASP A 247 -5.00 -12.71 -2.20
C ASP A 247 -3.80 -12.77 -3.16
N LYS A 248 -2.61 -12.31 -2.72
CA LYS A 248 -1.33 -12.36 -3.46
C LYS A 248 -1.38 -11.70 -4.85
N GLU A 249 -2.31 -10.78 -5.03
CA GLU A 249 -2.49 -10.05 -6.28
C GLU A 249 -1.44 -8.94 -6.43
N ILE A 250 -0.98 -8.72 -7.66
CA ILE A 250 -0.15 -7.56 -8.02
C ILE A 250 -1.04 -6.55 -8.75
N ALA A 251 -0.90 -5.27 -8.45
CA ALA A 251 -1.65 -4.22 -9.14
C ALA A 251 -0.75 -3.07 -9.53
N ASN A 252 -1.00 -2.53 -10.72
CA ASN A 252 -0.43 -1.25 -11.14
C ASN A 252 -1.30 -0.12 -10.62
N PHE A 253 -0.67 0.98 -10.27
CA PHE A 253 -1.38 2.21 -9.96
C PHE A 253 -0.79 3.37 -10.75
N GLU A 254 -1.66 4.32 -11.07
CA GLU A 254 -1.31 5.61 -11.63
C GLU A 254 -2.09 6.69 -10.86
N ALA A 255 -1.42 7.78 -10.54
CA ALA A 255 -2.02 8.94 -9.91
C ALA A 255 -1.46 10.22 -10.52
N GLU A 256 -2.33 11.20 -10.74
CA GLU A 256 -1.96 12.52 -11.23
C GLU A 256 -2.02 13.53 -10.08
N LEU A 257 -0.98 14.35 -9.96
CA LEU A 257 -0.95 15.48 -9.04
C LEU A 257 -0.97 16.79 -9.84
N GLU A 258 -2.04 17.57 -9.68
CA GLU A 258 -2.31 18.81 -10.40
C GLU A 258 -1.30 19.92 -10.10
N ALA A 259 -0.70 19.91 -8.91
CA ALA A 259 0.33 20.87 -8.50
C ALA A 259 1.63 20.70 -9.31
N GLY A 260 1.83 19.56 -9.97
CA GLY A 260 2.85 19.37 -10.98
C GLY A 260 4.25 19.83 -10.56
N LYS A 261 4.78 20.84 -11.26
CA LYS A 261 6.12 21.42 -11.01
C LYS A 261 6.30 22.00 -9.60
N ALA A 262 5.22 22.31 -8.87
CA ALA A 262 5.32 22.77 -7.49
C ALA A 262 5.72 21.66 -6.50
N ILE A 263 5.66 20.39 -6.94
CA ILE A 263 6.08 19.22 -6.17
C ILE A 263 7.54 18.91 -6.49
N SER A 264 8.36 18.83 -5.45
CA SER A 264 9.77 18.41 -5.55
C SER A 264 10.07 17.14 -4.76
N GLY A 265 9.14 16.66 -3.94
CA GLY A 265 9.25 15.40 -3.20
C GLY A 265 7.94 14.62 -3.24
N VAL A 266 8.03 13.30 -3.38
CA VAL A 266 6.87 12.40 -3.40
C VAL A 266 7.09 11.30 -2.36
N LYS A 267 6.04 11.02 -1.57
CA LYS A 267 5.97 9.84 -0.71
C LYS A 267 4.73 9.03 -1.07
N VAL A 268 4.85 7.71 -1.03
CA VAL A 268 3.75 6.78 -1.30
C VAL A 268 3.50 5.97 -0.05
N PHE A 269 2.25 5.98 0.42
CA PHE A 269 1.80 5.22 1.58
C PHE A 269 0.84 4.13 1.12
N LEU A 270 1.07 2.91 1.59
CA LEU A 270 0.14 1.80 1.40
C LEU A 270 -0.88 1.77 2.53
N THR A 271 -2.10 1.40 2.21
CA THR A 271 -3.21 1.30 3.16
C THR A 271 -3.90 -0.06 3.03
N GLY A 272 -4.92 -0.30 3.84
CA GLY A 272 -5.69 -1.55 3.85
C GLY A 272 -5.44 -2.43 5.07
N SER A 273 -4.66 -1.94 6.03
CA SER A 273 -4.34 -2.66 7.29
C SER A 273 -4.78 -1.92 8.54
N SER A 274 -5.28 -0.68 8.41
CA SER A 274 -5.68 0.13 9.56
C SER A 274 -6.92 -0.43 10.25
N GLN A 275 -6.86 -0.49 11.58
CA GLN A 275 -7.99 -0.91 12.43
C GLN A 275 -9.01 0.21 12.65
N THR A 276 -8.54 1.46 12.62
CA THR A 276 -9.35 2.67 12.80
C THR A 276 -9.07 3.65 11.67
N PRO A 277 -10.00 4.59 11.39
CA PRO A 277 -9.74 5.64 10.42
C PRO A 277 -8.46 6.42 10.72
N LYS A 278 -7.76 6.86 9.67
CA LYS A 278 -6.55 7.69 9.76
C LYS A 278 -6.55 8.77 8.69
N ILE A 279 -6.02 9.93 9.07
CA ILE A 279 -5.63 10.98 8.13
C ILE A 279 -4.14 10.80 7.87
N ILE A 280 -3.78 10.43 6.64
CA ILE A 280 -2.39 10.11 6.29
C ILE A 280 -1.62 11.38 5.93
N ALA A 281 -2.25 12.31 5.20
CA ALA A 281 -1.64 13.59 4.85
C ALA A 281 -2.69 14.64 4.46
N GLU A 282 -2.30 15.92 4.56
CA GLU A 282 -3.08 17.07 4.11
C GLU A 282 -2.23 17.98 3.21
N GLY A 283 -2.59 18.05 1.93
CA GLY A 283 -2.00 18.96 0.96
C GLY A 283 -2.74 20.29 0.90
N ARG A 284 -1.99 21.38 0.77
CA ARG A 284 -2.54 22.73 0.54
C ARG A 284 -1.82 23.37 -0.64
N THR A 285 -2.57 23.71 -1.68
CA THR A 285 -2.04 24.37 -2.88
C THR A 285 -2.97 25.47 -3.38
N ARG A 286 -2.47 26.31 -4.30
CA ARG A 286 -3.28 27.31 -5.01
C ARG A 286 -3.43 26.88 -6.45
N ILE A 287 -4.68 26.66 -6.88
CA ILE A 287 -5.02 26.35 -8.28
C ILE A 287 -5.98 27.44 -8.74
N ASN A 288 -5.65 28.15 -9.83
CA ASN A 288 -6.47 29.26 -10.35
C ASN A 288 -6.89 30.29 -9.28
N ASN A 289 -5.93 30.69 -8.44
CA ASN A 289 -6.08 31.60 -7.30
C ASN A 289 -7.03 31.12 -6.17
N LYS A 290 -7.56 29.90 -6.25
CA LYS A 290 -8.36 29.25 -5.20
C LYS A 290 -7.47 28.41 -4.30
N LEU A 291 -7.73 28.44 -2.99
CA LEU A 291 -7.06 27.53 -2.06
C LEU A 291 -7.70 26.16 -2.22
N VAL A 292 -6.88 25.16 -2.51
CA VAL A 292 -7.30 23.77 -2.65
C VAL A 292 -6.66 22.97 -1.53
N VAL A 293 -7.47 22.18 -0.84
CA VAL A 293 -7.02 21.27 0.20
C VAL A 293 -7.37 19.85 -0.17
N THR A 294 -6.38 18.97 -0.19
CA THR A 294 -6.51 17.55 -0.51
C THR A 294 -6.07 16.72 0.69
N ILE A 295 -6.86 15.72 1.07
CA ILE A 295 -6.67 14.96 2.32
C ILE A 295 -6.73 13.48 1.98
N GLY A 296 -5.65 12.76 2.27
CA GLY A 296 -5.61 11.31 2.12
C GLY A 296 -6.17 10.64 3.37
N VAL A 297 -7.26 9.89 3.20
CA VAL A 297 -7.96 9.21 4.29
C VAL A 297 -7.91 7.71 4.06
N GLU A 298 -7.59 6.95 5.10
CA GLU A 298 -7.76 5.50 5.17
C GLU A 298 -8.85 5.19 6.21
N ASN A 299 -9.82 4.34 5.88
CA ASN A 299 -10.81 3.86 6.83
C ASN A 299 -10.33 2.59 7.59
N GLY A 300 -10.94 2.33 8.74
CA GLY A 300 -10.71 1.12 9.53
C GLY A 300 -11.50 -0.09 9.04
N THR A 301 -11.68 -1.07 9.92
CA THR A 301 -12.33 -2.38 9.65
C THR A 301 -13.86 -2.33 9.50
N LYS A 302 -14.48 -1.14 9.50
CA LYS A 302 -15.93 -0.97 9.46
C LYS A 302 -16.33 0.12 8.51
N ALA A 303 -17.36 -0.16 7.72
CA ALA A 303 -18.02 0.87 6.93
C ALA A 303 -18.64 1.92 7.86
N GLN A 304 -18.34 3.19 7.63
CA GLN A 304 -18.76 4.28 8.52
C GLN A 304 -18.71 5.64 7.82
N ARG A 305 -19.40 6.62 8.41
CA ARG A 305 -19.29 8.02 7.99
C ARG A 305 -18.05 8.69 8.59
N ILE A 306 -17.21 9.28 7.74
CA ILE A 306 -16.12 10.17 8.14
C ILE A 306 -16.55 11.60 7.91
N THR A 307 -16.48 12.42 8.95
CA THR A 307 -16.93 13.81 8.95
C THR A 307 -15.73 14.75 9.01
N VAL A 308 -15.68 15.74 8.12
CA VAL A 308 -14.70 16.83 8.17
C VAL A 308 -15.41 18.10 8.62
N LYS A 309 -14.83 18.80 9.59
CA LYS A 309 -15.22 20.16 9.96
C LYS A 309 -14.10 21.10 9.53
N SER A 310 -14.42 22.03 8.64
CA SER A 310 -13.50 23.05 8.17
C SER A 310 -13.87 24.41 8.74
N THR A 311 -12.86 25.18 9.16
CA THR A 311 -12.99 26.59 9.51
C THR A 311 -12.03 27.39 8.64
N ALA A 312 -12.57 28.31 7.83
CA ALA A 312 -11.81 29.12 6.88
C ALA A 312 -11.48 30.49 7.47
N TYR A 313 -10.32 31.05 7.09
CA TYR A 313 -9.83 32.34 7.55
C TYR A 313 -9.32 33.19 6.38
N ASP A 314 -9.49 34.50 6.49
CA ASP A 314 -8.89 35.47 5.56
C ASP A 314 -7.43 35.79 5.92
N ALA A 315 -6.76 36.58 5.07
CA ALA A 315 -5.36 36.95 5.23
C ALA A 315 -5.05 37.72 6.53
N LYS A 316 -6.07 38.30 7.18
CA LYS A 316 -5.95 38.98 8.48
C LYS A 316 -6.26 38.05 9.66
N GLY A 317 -6.50 36.77 9.40
CA GLY A 317 -6.86 35.76 10.40
C GLY A 317 -8.32 35.84 10.86
N ARG A 318 -9.19 36.58 10.17
CA ARG A 318 -10.62 36.65 10.52
C ARG A 318 -11.33 35.42 9.99
N SER A 319 -12.15 34.80 10.83
CA SER A 319 -12.96 33.64 10.44
C SER A 319 -13.95 34.04 9.35
N LEU A 320 -13.92 33.33 8.23
CA LEU A 320 -14.86 33.47 7.12
C LEU A 320 -16.07 32.53 7.27
N GLY A 321 -16.01 31.56 8.18
CA GLY A 321 -17.09 30.62 8.43
C GLY A 321 -16.57 29.23 8.77
N SER A 322 -17.49 28.33 9.10
CA SER A 322 -17.20 26.91 9.24
C SER A 322 -18.22 26.08 8.49
N GLU A 323 -17.74 25.03 7.85
CA GLU A 323 -18.55 24.08 7.11
C GLU A 323 -18.28 22.68 7.62
N THR A 324 -19.25 21.79 7.43
CA THR A 324 -19.13 20.38 7.79
C THR A 324 -19.57 19.56 6.62
N ASP A 325 -18.69 18.65 6.20
CA ASP A 325 -18.96 17.71 5.14
C ASP A 325 -18.70 16.29 5.64
N SER A 326 -19.23 15.29 4.95
CA SER A 326 -19.02 13.91 5.32
C SER A 326 -19.07 12.97 4.14
N MET A 327 -18.27 11.93 4.22
CA MET A 327 -18.26 10.83 3.27
C MET A 327 -18.60 9.52 3.98
N TYR A 328 -19.30 8.64 3.28
CA TYR A 328 -19.42 7.26 3.70
C TYR A 328 -18.25 6.48 3.11
N MET A 329 -17.54 5.72 3.94
CA MET A 329 -16.42 4.88 3.53
C MET A 329 -16.68 3.43 3.92
N LEU A 330 -16.35 2.50 3.03
CA LEU A 330 -16.35 1.05 3.29
C LEU A 330 -15.13 0.65 4.13
N ASP A 331 -15.13 -0.57 4.66
CA ASP A 331 -14.01 -1.11 5.42
C ASP A 331 -12.71 -1.05 4.59
N HIS A 332 -11.63 -0.60 5.20
CA HIS A 332 -10.31 -0.47 4.59
C HIS A 332 -10.25 0.42 3.33
N GLU A 333 -11.33 1.13 3.00
CA GLU A 333 -11.37 2.04 1.87
C GLU A 333 -10.39 3.19 2.05
N THR A 334 -9.84 3.64 0.95
CA THR A 334 -8.91 4.78 0.89
C THR A 334 -9.41 5.77 -0.13
N THR A 335 -9.39 7.06 0.23
CA THR A 335 -9.93 8.11 -0.64
C THR A 335 -9.23 9.45 -0.43
N THR A 336 -9.36 10.32 -1.42
CA THR A 336 -8.94 11.71 -1.35
C THR A 336 -10.17 12.59 -1.15
N LEU A 337 -10.23 13.27 -0.01
CA LEU A 337 -11.15 14.39 0.15
C LEU A 337 -10.52 15.64 -0.47
N ARG A 338 -11.22 16.26 -1.41
CA ARG A 338 -10.82 17.53 -2.01
C ARG A 338 -11.79 18.62 -1.63
N ILE A 339 -11.28 19.74 -1.10
CA ILE A 339 -12.08 20.92 -0.78
C ILE A 339 -11.47 22.13 -1.49
N ASP A 340 -12.26 22.77 -2.34
CA ASP A 340 -11.89 23.99 -3.05
C ASP A 340 -12.52 25.21 -2.36
N TYR A 341 -11.69 26.17 -1.97
CA TYR A 341 -12.11 27.42 -1.34
C TYR A 341 -12.01 28.60 -2.31
N ASP A 342 -12.85 29.61 -2.11
CA ASP A 342 -12.75 30.85 -2.89
C ASP A 342 -11.42 31.59 -2.65
N SER A 343 -11.14 32.60 -3.49
CA SER A 343 -9.88 33.32 -3.48
C SER A 343 -9.62 34.14 -2.19
N ARG A 344 -10.64 34.44 -1.39
CA ARG A 344 -10.53 35.23 -0.15
C ARG A 344 -9.99 34.42 1.02
N VAL A 345 -10.18 33.09 0.99
CA VAL A 345 -9.68 32.18 2.04
C VAL A 345 -8.17 32.08 1.92
N SER A 346 -7.43 32.42 2.98
CA SER A 346 -5.96 32.30 3.04
C SER A 346 -5.49 31.05 3.78
N SER A 347 -6.24 30.60 4.77
CA SER A 347 -5.91 29.41 5.56
C SER A 347 -7.17 28.71 6.06
N VAL A 348 -7.03 27.42 6.36
CA VAL A 348 -8.12 26.59 6.89
C VAL A 348 -7.64 25.71 8.03
N LYS A 349 -8.51 25.52 9.02
CA LYS A 349 -8.33 24.58 10.11
C LYS A 349 -9.31 23.43 9.93
N LEU A 350 -8.78 22.22 9.89
CA LEU A 350 -9.56 21.00 9.71
C LEU A 350 -9.60 20.20 11.01
N LYS A 351 -10.74 19.55 11.24
CA LYS A 351 -10.94 18.53 12.26
C LYS A 351 -11.72 17.38 11.64
N TYR A 352 -11.34 16.17 11.96
CA TYR A 352 -11.91 14.97 11.36
C TYR A 352 -12.56 14.15 12.45
N TYR A 353 -13.72 13.57 12.16
CA TYR A 353 -14.45 12.77 13.13
C TYR A 353 -14.91 11.47 12.50
N ASP A 354 -14.82 10.39 13.25
CA ASP A 354 -15.49 9.16 12.89
C ASP A 354 -17.00 9.23 13.19
N GLU A 355 -17.73 8.18 12.84
CA GLU A 355 -19.19 8.12 13.03
C GLU A 355 -19.61 8.23 14.51
N ALA A 356 -18.72 7.83 15.43
CA ALA A 356 -18.94 7.96 16.86
C ALA A 356 -18.61 9.36 17.40
N GLY A 357 -18.21 10.30 16.54
CA GLY A 357 -17.83 11.67 16.88
C GLY A 357 -16.44 11.79 17.54
N ARG A 358 -15.58 10.78 17.43
CA ARG A 358 -14.20 10.82 17.94
C ARG A 358 -13.30 11.52 16.92
N GLU A 359 -12.44 12.43 17.38
CA GLU A 359 -11.52 13.15 16.50
C GLU A 359 -10.45 12.19 15.95
N ILE A 360 -10.36 12.06 14.62
CA ILE A 360 -9.40 11.18 13.94
C ILE A 360 -8.03 11.89 13.88
N GLY A 361 -6.96 11.17 14.18
CA GLY A 361 -5.59 11.72 14.21
C GLY A 361 -5.27 12.54 15.46
N ALA A 362 -6.21 12.68 16.40
CA ALA A 362 -5.90 13.16 17.74
C ALA A 362 -5.23 12.04 18.53
N GLU A 363 -4.00 12.25 18.99
CA GLU A 363 -3.36 11.35 19.95
C GLU A 363 -4.29 11.17 21.17
N PRO A 364 -4.54 9.93 21.62
CA PRO A 364 -5.40 9.69 22.76
C PRO A 364 -4.83 10.41 23.97
N ILE A 365 -5.72 11.07 24.73
CA ILE A 365 -5.31 11.77 25.94
C ILE A 365 -4.83 10.74 26.97
N ARG A 366 -3.56 10.82 27.31
CA ARG A 366 -2.92 9.94 28.30
C ARG A 366 -2.91 10.59 29.67
N ILE A 367 -2.90 9.79 30.72
CA ILE A 367 -2.81 10.29 32.11
C ILE A 367 -1.66 9.58 32.80
N LYS A 368 -0.73 10.35 33.37
CA LYS A 368 0.26 9.84 34.32
C LYS A 368 -0.07 10.32 35.72
N ILE A 369 -0.12 9.42 36.69
CA ILE A 369 -0.28 9.74 38.11
C ILE A 369 1.02 9.33 38.79
N ASN A 370 1.73 10.29 39.41
CA ASN A 370 3.04 10.08 40.03
C ASN A 370 4.04 9.36 39.12
N GLY A 371 4.08 9.77 37.85
CA GLY A 371 4.94 9.17 36.81
C GLY A 371 4.40 7.87 36.19
N GLN A 372 3.40 7.22 36.79
CA GLN A 372 2.82 5.98 36.27
C GLN A 372 1.71 6.24 35.26
N LEU A 373 1.88 5.72 34.05
CA LEU A 373 0.88 5.80 32.98
C LEU A 373 -0.36 4.98 33.34
N GLN A 374 -1.52 5.61 33.26
CA GLN A 374 -2.81 5.00 33.54
C GLN A 374 -3.42 4.46 32.25
N SER A 375 -4.13 3.34 32.36
CA SER A 375 -4.91 2.75 31.27
C SER A 375 -6.37 2.63 31.69
N TYR A 376 -7.29 3.05 30.81
CA TYR A 376 -8.71 3.05 31.08
C TYR A 376 -9.48 2.40 29.91
N ALA A 377 -10.46 1.56 30.22
CA ALA A 377 -11.31 0.92 29.21
C ALA A 377 -12.06 1.94 28.33
N GLN A 378 -12.54 3.03 28.95
CA GLN A 378 -13.02 4.22 28.22
C GLN A 378 -11.92 5.28 28.28
N ALA A 379 -11.33 5.61 27.13
CA ALA A 379 -10.27 6.61 27.07
C ALA A 379 -10.75 8.00 27.55
N PRO A 380 -9.87 8.81 28.16
CA PRO A 380 -10.14 10.22 28.44
C PRO A 380 -10.47 10.99 27.16
N ILE A 381 -11.30 12.03 27.28
CA ILE A 381 -11.74 12.85 26.15
C ILE A 381 -11.59 14.34 26.45
N MET A 382 -11.25 15.14 25.44
CA MET A 382 -11.28 16.60 25.54
C MET A 382 -12.66 17.11 25.11
N VAL A 383 -13.34 17.86 25.97
CA VAL A 383 -14.61 18.51 25.64
C VAL A 383 -14.51 19.97 26.05
N ASN A 384 -14.64 20.88 25.08
CA ASN A 384 -14.58 22.34 25.27
C ASN A 384 -13.35 22.82 26.08
N GLY A 385 -12.19 22.19 25.85
CA GLY A 385 -10.95 22.54 26.56
C GLY A 385 -10.77 21.88 27.94
N SER A 386 -11.72 21.05 28.38
CA SER A 386 -11.62 20.29 29.63
C SER A 386 -11.45 18.79 29.36
N VAL A 387 -10.53 18.14 30.09
CA VAL A 387 -10.37 16.67 30.04
C VAL A 387 -11.45 16.03 30.92
N LEU A 388 -12.23 15.13 30.34
CA LEU A 388 -13.14 14.24 31.05
C LEU A 388 -12.54 12.83 31.12
N VAL A 389 -12.71 12.18 32.26
CA VAL A 389 -12.16 10.85 32.56
C VAL A 389 -13.21 9.92 33.14
N PRO A 390 -13.07 8.59 33.00
CA PRO A 390 -13.97 7.65 33.64
C PRO A 390 -13.98 7.83 35.16
N MET A 391 -15.17 8.08 35.69
CA MET A 391 -15.39 8.43 37.10
C MET A 391 -14.73 7.45 38.06
N ARG A 392 -15.05 6.15 37.96
CA ARG A 392 -14.58 5.17 38.94
C ARG A 392 -13.06 5.01 38.92
N PRO A 393 -12.43 4.71 37.77
CA PRO A 393 -10.98 4.57 37.70
C PRO A 393 -10.20 5.77 38.20
N ILE A 394 -10.60 7.01 37.86
CA ILE A 394 -9.81 8.18 38.31
C ILE A 394 -9.87 8.37 39.83
N PHE A 395 -11.03 8.19 40.46
CA PHE A 395 -11.14 8.33 41.91
C PHE A 395 -10.35 7.24 42.63
N GLU A 396 -10.43 6.00 42.16
CA GLU A 396 -9.70 4.86 42.72
C GLU A 396 -8.18 5.03 42.55
N SER A 397 -7.69 5.43 41.36
CA SER A 397 -6.28 5.73 41.14
C SER A 397 -5.75 6.85 42.04
N LEU A 398 -6.62 7.77 42.48
CA LEU A 398 -6.29 8.83 43.43
C LEU A 398 -6.59 8.44 44.88
N GLN A 399 -6.78 7.15 45.16
CA GLN A 399 -7.04 6.57 46.49
C GLN A 399 -8.32 7.10 47.16
N ALA A 400 -9.33 7.46 46.37
CA ALA A 400 -10.64 7.88 46.84
C ALA A 400 -11.68 6.78 46.58
N SER A 401 -12.51 6.50 47.58
CA SER A 401 -13.70 5.66 47.40
C SER A 401 -14.73 6.41 46.55
N VAL A 402 -15.51 5.69 45.74
CA VAL A 402 -16.54 6.30 44.88
C VAL A 402 -17.77 5.42 44.78
N LYS A 403 -18.94 6.03 44.93
CA LYS A 403 -20.26 5.39 44.80
C LYS A 403 -21.12 6.19 43.85
N TRP A 404 -21.79 5.48 42.96
CA TRP A 404 -22.81 6.02 42.09
C TRP A 404 -24.18 5.84 42.74
N ASP A 405 -24.94 6.92 42.89
CA ASP A 405 -26.34 6.89 43.29
C ASP A 405 -27.22 7.03 42.04
N GLN A 406 -27.86 5.92 41.67
CA GLN A 406 -28.74 5.83 40.51
C GLN A 406 -29.95 6.75 40.63
N LYS A 407 -30.56 6.86 41.83
CA LYS A 407 -31.82 7.59 42.04
C LYS A 407 -31.61 9.09 41.91
N SER A 408 -30.49 9.60 42.44
CA SER A 408 -30.16 11.02 42.39
C SER A 408 -29.23 11.40 41.24
N GLN A 409 -28.81 10.43 40.42
CA GLN A 409 -27.80 10.57 39.37
C GLN A 409 -26.53 11.30 39.85
N THR A 410 -26.04 10.88 41.01
CA THR A 410 -24.98 11.58 41.73
C THR A 410 -23.79 10.66 42.00
N VAL A 411 -22.59 11.18 41.74
CA VAL A 411 -21.33 10.61 42.17
C VAL A 411 -21.03 11.10 43.58
N ASN A 412 -20.81 10.18 44.51
CA ASN A 412 -20.34 10.47 45.86
C ASN A 412 -18.97 9.85 46.04
N SER A 413 -17.95 10.64 46.34
CA SER A 413 -16.59 10.15 46.58
C SER A 413 -16.05 10.62 47.94
N THR A 414 -15.25 9.79 48.59
CA THR A 414 -14.61 10.10 49.88
C THR A 414 -13.15 9.67 49.90
N LYS A 415 -12.25 10.58 50.33
CA LYS A 415 -10.83 10.32 50.63
C LYS A 415 -10.46 11.00 51.95
N GLY A 416 -10.18 10.22 52.99
CA GLY A 416 -10.00 10.75 54.35
C GLY A 416 -11.23 11.56 54.79
N SER A 417 -11.02 12.82 55.18
CA SER A 417 -12.10 13.76 55.54
C SER A 417 -12.76 14.45 54.34
N THR A 418 -12.20 14.31 53.13
CA THR A 418 -12.69 14.99 51.93
C THR A 418 -13.84 14.23 51.31
N LYS A 419 -15.01 14.88 51.20
CA LYS A 419 -16.23 14.36 50.57
C LYS A 419 -16.56 15.17 49.32
N ILE A 420 -16.67 14.50 48.18
CA ILE A 420 -16.97 15.11 46.87
C ILE A 420 -18.33 14.62 46.40
N LYS A 421 -19.16 15.55 45.91
CA LYS A 421 -20.46 15.24 45.30
C LYS A 421 -20.57 15.90 43.92
N LEU A 422 -20.82 15.10 42.88
CA LEU A 422 -21.02 15.55 41.50
C LEU A 422 -22.35 15.03 40.98
N LYS A 423 -23.17 15.90 40.38
CA LYS A 423 -24.45 15.49 39.77
C LYS A 423 -24.33 15.49 38.25
N MET A 424 -24.86 14.47 37.59
CA MET A 424 -24.88 14.39 36.13
C MET A 424 -25.58 15.60 35.50
N GLY A 425 -24.99 16.14 34.43
CA GLY A 425 -25.52 17.31 33.71
C GLY A 425 -25.43 18.64 34.47
N SER A 426 -25.04 18.64 35.75
CA SER A 426 -24.91 19.85 36.57
C SER A 426 -23.50 20.43 36.48
N LYS A 427 -23.38 21.75 36.28
CA LYS A 427 -22.13 22.48 36.47
C LYS A 427 -21.87 22.87 37.94
N GLN A 428 -22.73 22.47 38.86
CA GLN A 428 -22.55 22.67 40.29
C GLN A 428 -22.17 21.34 40.95
N ALA A 429 -21.07 21.35 41.71
CA ALA A 429 -20.59 20.26 42.55
C ALA A 429 -20.51 20.71 44.02
N SER A 430 -20.17 19.80 44.94
CA SER A 430 -19.77 20.18 46.30
C SER A 430 -18.56 19.41 46.81
N VAL A 431 -17.75 20.10 47.62
CA VAL A 431 -16.59 19.55 48.35
C VAL A 431 -16.79 19.89 49.83
N ASN A 432 -16.87 18.88 50.69
CA ASN A 432 -17.13 19.03 52.13
C ASN A 432 -18.40 19.87 52.43
N GLY A 433 -19.44 19.69 51.61
CA GLY A 433 -20.71 20.42 51.74
C GLY A 433 -20.71 21.84 51.14
N LYS A 434 -19.56 22.39 50.75
CA LYS A 434 -19.46 23.71 50.10
C LYS A 434 -19.62 23.58 48.59
N GLY A 435 -20.43 24.43 47.97
CA GLY A 435 -20.66 24.43 46.52
C GLY A 435 -19.43 24.88 45.74
N VAL A 436 -19.13 24.21 44.62
CA VAL A 436 -18.05 24.54 43.68
C VAL A 436 -18.56 24.48 42.25
N ALA A 437 -18.23 25.49 41.45
CA ALA A 437 -18.59 25.52 40.02
C ALA A 437 -17.62 24.64 39.19
N LEU A 438 -18.16 24.00 38.16
CA LEU A 438 -17.42 23.18 37.21
C LEU A 438 -17.36 23.88 35.84
N ASP A 439 -16.19 23.81 35.19
CA ASP A 439 -16.02 24.27 33.82
C ASP A 439 -16.98 23.52 32.86
N ILE A 440 -17.12 22.21 33.11
CA ILE A 440 -17.97 21.29 32.35
C ILE A 440 -18.70 20.31 33.28
N ALA A 441 -19.94 19.98 32.95
CA ALA A 441 -20.73 19.03 33.73
C ALA A 441 -20.29 17.58 33.49
N PRO A 442 -20.41 16.69 34.50
CA PRO A 442 -20.30 15.24 34.29
C PRO A 442 -21.31 14.74 33.25
N ARG A 443 -20.90 13.79 32.43
CA ARG A 443 -21.73 13.27 31.33
C ARG A 443 -21.50 11.79 31.06
N SER A 444 -22.48 11.14 30.42
CA SER A 444 -22.36 9.74 30.00
C SER A 444 -21.77 9.68 28.60
N VAL A 445 -20.78 8.81 28.39
CA VAL A 445 -20.18 8.50 27.10
C VAL A 445 -20.12 6.98 26.98
N LYS A 446 -20.88 6.44 26.02
CA LYS A 446 -21.00 4.98 25.78
C LYS A 446 -21.31 4.19 27.08
N GLY A 447 -22.24 4.69 27.88
CA GLY A 447 -22.62 4.08 29.16
C GLY A 447 -21.64 4.29 30.32
N THR A 448 -20.51 4.96 30.09
CA THR A 448 -19.53 5.30 31.14
C THR A 448 -19.75 6.73 31.62
N THR A 449 -19.88 6.91 32.94
CA THR A 449 -19.90 8.24 33.56
C THR A 449 -18.51 8.88 33.52
N MET A 450 -18.41 10.02 32.83
CA MET A 450 -17.19 10.80 32.67
C MET A 450 -17.26 12.07 33.53
N VAL A 451 -16.21 12.36 34.28
CA VAL A 451 -16.13 13.50 35.22
C VAL A 451 -14.96 14.45 34.87
N PRO A 452 -15.04 15.74 35.23
CA PRO A 452 -13.97 16.70 34.93
C PRO A 452 -12.71 16.41 35.75
N LEU A 453 -11.63 16.05 35.06
CA LEU A 453 -10.39 15.58 35.70
C LEU A 453 -9.77 16.64 36.63
N ARG A 454 -9.68 17.89 36.15
CA ARG A 454 -9.08 18.99 36.91
C ARG A 454 -9.81 19.24 38.23
N PHE A 455 -11.14 19.18 38.21
CA PHE A 455 -11.94 19.32 39.43
C PHE A 455 -11.65 18.17 40.40
N VAL A 456 -11.68 16.92 39.93
CA VAL A 456 -11.43 15.75 40.77
C VAL A 456 -10.05 15.82 41.44
N ALA A 457 -9.01 16.11 40.64
CA ALA A 457 -7.64 16.22 41.15
C ALA A 457 -7.49 17.37 42.14
N ALA A 458 -8.01 18.57 41.83
CA ALA A 458 -7.94 19.73 42.72
C ALA A 458 -8.70 19.49 44.04
N ALA A 459 -9.89 18.89 43.99
CA ALA A 459 -10.67 18.57 45.18
C ALA A 459 -9.96 17.56 46.09
N LEU A 460 -9.12 16.68 45.53
CA LEU A 460 -8.31 15.72 46.27
C LEU A 460 -6.89 16.23 46.59
N GLY A 461 -6.62 17.53 46.40
CA GLY A 461 -5.35 18.17 46.73
C GLY A 461 -4.18 17.84 45.79
N CYS A 462 -4.47 17.29 44.60
CA CYS A 462 -3.45 16.94 43.61
C CYS A 462 -3.13 18.11 42.69
N GLU A 463 -1.90 18.14 42.17
CA GLU A 463 -1.47 19.09 41.13
C GLU A 463 -1.67 18.49 39.74
N VAL A 464 -2.09 19.32 38.78
CA VAL A 464 -2.38 18.87 37.40
C VAL A 464 -1.65 19.76 36.40
N LYS A 465 -0.84 19.14 35.54
CA LYS A 465 -0.19 19.78 34.40
C LYS A 465 -0.64 19.13 33.10
N TRP A 466 -0.80 19.95 32.06
CA TRP A 466 -1.07 19.50 30.70
C TRP A 466 0.20 19.57 29.87
N ASP A 467 0.59 18.46 29.27
CA ASP A 467 1.61 18.39 28.22
C ASP A 467 0.92 18.33 26.85
N LYS A 468 1.02 19.43 26.10
CA LYS A 468 0.39 19.55 24.79
C LYS A 468 1.10 18.71 23.72
N ASN A 469 2.40 18.49 23.85
CA ASN A 469 3.19 17.77 22.86
C ASN A 469 2.91 16.27 22.96
N GLU A 470 2.80 15.74 24.18
CA GLU A 470 2.50 14.31 24.40
C GLU A 470 0.99 13.98 24.44
N GLN A 471 0.12 15.01 24.36
CA GLN A 471 -1.31 14.91 24.69
C GLN A 471 -1.54 14.20 26.04
N MET A 472 -0.85 14.68 27.08
CA MET A 472 -0.77 13.98 28.36
C MET A 472 -1.14 14.87 29.55
N VAL A 473 -1.96 14.35 30.46
CA VAL A 473 -2.19 14.94 31.77
C VAL A 473 -1.23 14.33 32.77
N LEU A 474 -0.46 15.17 33.46
CA LEU A 474 0.42 14.78 34.55
C LEU A 474 -0.25 15.16 35.86
N ILE A 475 -0.44 14.18 36.75
CA ILE A 475 -1.00 14.37 38.08
C ILE A 475 0.04 14.00 39.13
N THR A 476 0.28 14.91 40.06
CA THR A 476 1.15 14.66 41.21
C THR A 476 0.29 14.71 42.47
N THR A 477 0.26 13.62 43.22
CA THR A 477 -0.37 13.58 44.55
C THR A 477 0.56 14.19 45.58
N LYS A 478 0.02 14.92 46.55
CA LYS A 478 0.79 15.45 47.69
C LYS A 478 0.96 14.42 48.80
#